data_AF-A0A9D4T7X0-F1
#
_entry.id   AF-A0A9D4T7X0-F1
#
_cell.length_a   1.000
_cell.length_b   1.000
_cell.length_c   1.000
_cell.angle_alpha   90.00
_cell.angle_beta   90.00
_cell.angle_gamma   90.00
#
_symmetry.space_group_name_H-M   'P 1'
#
loop_
_entity.id
_entity.type
_entity.pdbx_description
1 polymer ?
#
loop_
_entity_poly.entity_id
_entity_poly.type
_entity_poly.pdbx_seq_one_letter_code
_entity_poly.pdbx_strand_id
1 'polypeptide(L)'
;MLKVLVVDMKNELVQKAVLKGVSRNSTIEELSLNNFTGSQESTAIVARMISSNRVLRKLTLSTRDNADLGMYTIYECWILALIENETLEEIEMDRLRISAGLALLLESTTSLRRLTLFVGTGAEVKAGDDSRWWLLVLVALSHSDSLRELSVTLLDVSDQIRATLAESVRLSGSIRCVIYDDFGEDATVFVRRLSKDISKNYTLLSVDCEGHVDADFLGDWLTVQETTRRNSSLVARAARLLKASLYDRYVSGALERVSLYPALLDEVAEQVKRDKAELMSLVRDRLRGTNTLDGFMRFAGVVRESVVCHPSQDGRMQLDDLNEDCWMYVRRYLFIDDVKEAIGPT
;
A
#
# COMPACT_ATOMS: atom_id res chain seq x y z
N MET A 1 24.32 -11.60 19.65
CA MET A 1 24.62 -10.89 18.39
C MET A 1 23.70 -9.68 18.36
N LEU A 2 24.23 -8.47 18.13
CA LEU A 2 23.44 -7.24 18.19
C LEU A 2 22.66 -7.07 16.89
N LYS A 3 21.31 -7.08 16.97
CA LYS A 3 20.40 -6.93 15.82
C LYS A 3 19.87 -5.50 15.67
N VAL A 4 19.71 -4.80 16.79
CA VAL A 4 19.17 -3.44 16.86
C VAL A 4 20.25 -2.52 17.38
N LEU A 5 20.46 -1.39 16.71
CA LEU A 5 21.37 -0.36 17.15
C LEU A 5 20.70 1.01 17.05
N VAL A 6 20.59 1.68 18.20
CA VAL A 6 20.15 3.08 18.29
C VAL A 6 21.35 3.92 18.69
N VAL A 7 21.65 4.94 17.88
CA VAL A 7 22.78 5.85 18.11
C VAL A 7 22.25 7.27 18.22
N ASP A 8 22.40 7.86 19.40
CA ASP A 8 22.19 9.29 19.61
C ASP A 8 23.51 10.05 19.41
N MET A 9 23.62 10.78 18.31
CA MET A 9 24.85 11.42 17.88
C MET A 9 24.96 12.83 18.45
N LYS A 10 25.62 12.94 19.60
CA LYS A 10 25.81 14.22 20.29
C LYS A 10 26.81 15.16 19.60
N ASN A 11 27.79 14.62 18.88
CA ASN A 11 28.78 15.37 18.09
C ASN A 11 29.30 14.56 16.88
N GLU A 12 29.93 15.25 15.93
CA GLU A 12 30.39 14.67 14.65
C GLU A 12 31.53 13.65 14.81
N LEU A 13 32.42 13.84 15.80
CA LEU A 13 33.54 12.91 16.04
C LEU A 13 33.05 11.54 16.52
N VAL A 14 32.08 11.53 17.44
CA VAL A 14 31.43 10.31 17.93
C VAL A 14 30.66 9.65 16.79
N GLN A 15 29.94 10.43 15.99
CA GLN A 15 29.24 9.92 14.81
C GLN A 15 30.21 9.19 13.85
N LYS A 16 31.34 9.81 13.48
CA LYS A 16 32.30 9.18 12.56
C LYS A 16 32.88 7.87 13.10
N ALA A 17 33.22 7.84 14.39
CA ALA A 17 33.75 6.64 15.04
C ALA A 17 32.71 5.50 15.04
N VAL A 18 31.47 5.82 15.41
CA VAL A 18 30.37 4.83 15.46
C VAL A 18 30.04 4.33 14.05
N LEU A 19 29.87 5.22 13.06
CA LEU A 19 29.57 4.84 11.68
C LEU A 19 30.66 3.96 11.04
N LYS A 20 31.94 4.20 11.36
CA LYS A 20 33.04 3.31 10.92
C LYS A 20 32.96 1.91 11.54
N GLY A 21 32.49 1.81 12.78
CA GLY A 21 32.22 0.52 13.42
C GLY A 21 31.00 -0.19 12.80
N VAL A 22 29.91 0.54 12.61
CA VAL A 22 28.64 0.02 12.05
C VAL A 22 28.79 -0.41 10.59
N SER A 23 29.56 0.31 9.78
CA SER A 23 29.80 -0.06 8.37
C SER A 23 30.54 -1.38 8.16
N ARG A 24 31.17 -1.93 9.20
CA ARG A 24 31.80 -3.27 9.18
C ARG A 24 30.88 -4.35 9.73
N ASN A 25 29.71 -3.96 10.24
CA ASN A 25 28.77 -4.88 10.84
C ASN A 25 27.83 -5.44 9.76
N SER A 26 27.72 -6.77 9.73
CA SER A 26 26.85 -7.51 8.81
C SER A 26 25.68 -8.21 9.53
N THR A 27 25.36 -7.78 10.75
CA THR A 27 24.38 -8.43 11.64
C THR A 27 23.26 -7.51 12.11
N ILE A 28 23.41 -6.18 11.94
CA ILE A 28 22.41 -5.18 12.33
C ILE A 28 21.27 -5.22 11.32
N GLU A 29 20.09 -5.58 11.81
CA GLU A 29 18.82 -5.62 11.10
C GLU A 29 18.06 -4.28 11.26
N GLU A 30 18.29 -3.55 12.35
CA GLU A 30 17.63 -2.26 12.62
C GLU A 30 18.64 -1.20 13.06
N LEU A 31 18.66 -0.08 12.36
CA LEU A 31 19.55 1.05 12.66
C LEU A 31 18.76 2.34 12.82
N SER A 32 18.89 2.97 13.99
CA SER A 32 18.35 4.31 14.24
C SER A 32 19.49 5.29 14.47
N LEU A 33 19.56 6.32 13.63
CA LEU A 33 20.55 7.38 13.68
C LEU A 33 19.86 8.69 14.08
N ASN A 34 19.90 9.02 15.36
CA ASN A 34 19.28 10.23 15.91
C ASN A 34 20.30 11.37 15.93
N ASN A 35 19.84 12.59 15.68
CA ASN A 35 20.66 13.79 15.60
C ASN A 35 21.78 13.70 14.54
N PHE A 36 21.47 13.10 13.38
CA PHE A 36 22.42 12.95 12.28
C PHE A 36 22.77 14.32 11.67
N THR A 37 24.04 14.72 11.78
CA THR A 37 24.55 16.01 11.25
C THR A 37 24.76 16.03 9.74
N GLY A 38 24.74 14.87 9.08
CA GLY A 38 24.87 14.66 7.62
C GLY A 38 26.03 15.38 6.93
N SER A 39 27.18 15.51 7.58
CA SER A 39 28.41 15.92 6.90
C SER A 39 28.76 14.94 5.77
N GLN A 40 29.43 15.42 4.72
CA GLN A 40 29.77 14.62 3.53
C GLN A 40 30.41 13.26 3.87
N GLU A 41 31.35 13.25 4.82
CA GLU A 41 32.03 12.04 5.24
C GLU A 41 31.08 11.07 5.95
N SER A 42 30.25 11.56 6.87
CA SER A 42 29.26 10.76 7.59
C SER A 42 28.22 10.17 6.63
N THR A 43 27.71 10.95 5.69
CA THR A 43 26.77 10.48 4.67
C THR A 43 27.40 9.43 3.75
N ALA A 44 28.65 9.62 3.32
CA ALA A 44 29.36 8.64 2.49
C ALA A 44 29.66 7.32 3.23
N ILE A 45 29.81 7.35 4.56
CA ILE A 45 29.95 6.12 5.36
C ILE A 45 28.59 5.41 5.48
N VAL A 46 27.52 6.15 5.76
CA VAL A 46 26.16 5.59 5.83
C VAL A 46 25.74 5.00 4.50
N ALA A 47 25.95 5.71 3.38
CA ALA A 47 25.64 5.21 2.04
C ALA A 47 26.37 3.89 1.74
N ARG A 48 27.68 3.81 1.99
CA ARG A 48 28.44 2.56 1.81
C ARG A 48 27.96 1.43 2.71
N MET A 49 27.57 1.75 3.94
CA MET A 49 27.03 0.77 4.86
C MET A 49 25.69 0.23 4.33
N ILE A 50 24.77 1.10 3.93
CA ILE A 50 23.48 0.70 3.36
C ILE A 50 23.69 -0.14 2.11
N SER A 51 24.52 0.29 1.15
CA SER A 51 24.68 -0.43 -0.12
C SER A 51 25.37 -1.79 0.03
N SER A 52 26.21 -1.98 1.05
CA SER A 52 26.89 -3.26 1.32
C SER A 52 26.15 -4.17 2.31
N ASN A 53 25.21 -3.63 3.08
CA ASN A 53 24.45 -4.40 4.05
C ASN A 53 23.38 -5.24 3.35
N ARG A 54 23.30 -6.52 3.74
CA ARG A 54 22.37 -7.53 3.19
C ARG A 54 21.42 -8.11 4.26
N VAL A 55 21.38 -7.50 5.44
CA VAL A 55 20.54 -7.91 6.57
C VAL A 55 19.71 -6.76 7.13
N LEU A 56 20.05 -5.51 6.85
CA LEU A 56 19.32 -4.33 7.32
C LEU A 56 17.90 -4.33 6.75
N ARG A 57 16.92 -4.27 7.65
CA ARG A 57 15.47 -4.27 7.39
C ARG A 57 14.84 -2.93 7.72
N LYS A 58 15.31 -2.25 8.78
CA LYS A 58 14.78 -0.95 9.22
C LYS A 58 15.87 0.11 9.34
N LEU A 59 15.59 1.29 8.82
CA LEU A 59 16.42 2.47 8.94
C LEU A 59 15.60 3.67 9.43
N THR A 60 15.94 4.19 10.60
CA THR A 60 15.39 5.45 11.12
C THR A 60 16.46 6.53 11.06
N LEU A 61 16.13 7.68 10.48
CA LEU A 61 17.00 8.84 10.38
C LEU A 61 16.27 10.08 10.92
N SER A 62 16.86 10.71 11.95
CA SER A 62 16.37 11.96 12.52
C SER A 62 17.52 12.96 12.61
N THR A 63 17.28 14.20 12.18
CA THR A 63 18.27 15.30 12.19
C THR A 63 18.03 16.23 13.37
N ARG A 64 19.11 16.85 13.86
CA ARG A 64 19.07 17.71 15.06
C ARG A 64 18.44 19.08 14.80
N ASP A 65 18.58 19.58 13.59
CA ASP A 65 18.15 20.90 13.14
C ASP A 65 17.60 20.78 11.72
N ASN A 66 16.70 21.70 11.30
CA ASN A 66 16.44 22.01 9.88
C ASN A 66 17.69 22.62 9.19
N ALA A 67 18.89 22.25 9.68
CA ALA A 67 20.15 22.71 9.15
C ALA A 67 20.15 22.35 7.67
N ASP A 68 20.42 23.38 6.87
CA ASP A 68 20.83 23.23 5.49
C ASP A 68 22.05 22.31 5.46
N LEU A 69 21.75 21.01 5.38
CA LEU A 69 22.67 19.95 5.05
C LEU A 69 23.18 20.31 3.66
N GLY A 70 24.28 21.04 3.65
CA GLY A 70 24.80 21.70 2.48
C GLY A 70 24.94 20.73 1.30
N MET A 71 24.51 21.22 0.15
CA MET A 71 24.75 20.69 -1.20
C MET A 71 24.02 19.40 -1.60
N TYR A 72 23.13 19.59 -2.57
CA TYR A 72 22.44 18.63 -3.44
C TYR A 72 23.24 17.39 -3.87
N THR A 73 24.57 17.49 -3.99
CA THR A 73 25.44 16.38 -4.45
C THR A 73 25.66 15.27 -3.42
N ILE A 74 25.55 15.57 -2.12
CA ILE A 74 25.71 14.56 -1.06
C ILE A 74 24.44 13.70 -0.94
N TYR A 75 23.29 14.26 -1.35
CA TYR A 75 22.01 13.58 -1.28
C TYR A 75 21.77 12.54 -2.37
N GLU A 76 22.55 12.52 -3.45
CA GLU A 76 22.36 11.49 -4.48
C GLU A 76 23.00 10.15 -4.06
N CYS A 77 24.13 10.17 -3.36
CA CYS A 77 24.88 8.93 -3.07
C CYS A 77 24.19 7.99 -2.08
N TRP A 78 23.51 8.52 -1.05
CA TRP A 78 22.75 7.69 -0.10
C TRP A 78 21.41 7.22 -0.69
N ILE A 79 20.76 8.01 -1.56
CA ILE A 79 19.56 7.56 -2.28
C ILE A 79 19.89 6.39 -3.19
N LEU A 80 20.99 6.48 -3.96
CA LEU A 80 21.46 5.35 -4.77
C LEU A 80 21.75 4.12 -3.91
N ALA A 81 22.38 4.30 -2.74
CA ALA A 81 22.61 3.20 -1.81
C ALA A 81 21.30 2.57 -1.29
N LEU A 82 20.27 3.38 -1.03
CA LEU A 82 18.93 2.89 -0.64
C LEU A 82 18.26 2.12 -1.78
N ILE A 83 18.40 2.59 -3.03
CA ILE A 83 17.88 1.92 -4.22
C ILE A 83 18.57 0.57 -4.44
N GLU A 84 19.89 0.51 -4.27
CA GLU A 84 20.69 -0.72 -4.38
C GLU A 84 20.45 -1.70 -3.23
N ASN A 85 19.83 -1.26 -2.14
CA ASN A 85 19.57 -2.14 -1.01
C ASN A 85 18.27 -2.94 -1.22
N GLU A 86 18.43 -4.24 -1.43
CA GLU A 86 17.32 -5.17 -1.69
C GLU A 86 16.67 -5.74 -0.41
N THR A 87 17.19 -5.40 0.78
CA THR A 87 16.71 -5.98 2.05
C THR A 87 15.97 -4.99 2.93
N LEU A 88 16.10 -3.69 2.67
CA LEU A 88 15.48 -2.64 3.46
C LEU A 88 13.97 -2.63 3.20
N GLU A 89 13.20 -2.83 4.26
CA GLU A 89 11.75 -2.95 4.24
C GLU A 89 11.07 -1.74 4.89
N GLU A 90 11.76 -1.03 5.77
CA GLU A 90 11.20 0.09 6.52
C GLU A 90 12.16 1.27 6.57
N ILE A 91 11.63 2.44 6.23
CA ILE A 91 12.34 3.71 6.34
C ILE A 91 11.48 4.69 7.12
N GLU A 92 12.10 5.32 8.11
CA GLU A 92 11.53 6.43 8.87
C GLU A 92 12.43 7.66 8.68
N MET A 93 11.87 8.72 8.10
CA MET A 93 12.56 9.98 7.86
C MET A 93 11.88 11.10 8.65
N ASP A 94 12.56 11.56 9.71
CA ASP A 94 12.13 12.68 10.54
C ASP A 94 13.01 13.91 10.29
N ARG A 95 12.37 15.06 10.03
CA ARG A 95 13.02 16.38 9.81
C ARG A 95 14.14 16.40 8.76
N LEU A 96 14.10 15.48 7.80
CA LEU A 96 15.02 15.49 6.66
C LEU A 96 14.49 16.39 5.55
N ARG A 97 15.35 17.27 5.01
CA ARG A 97 15.06 17.93 3.73
C ARG A 97 15.05 16.86 2.65
N ILE A 98 13.85 16.53 2.18
CA ILE A 98 13.66 15.48 1.19
C ILE A 98 14.00 16.01 -0.19
N SER A 99 14.87 15.29 -0.90
CA SER A 99 15.24 15.58 -2.28
C SER A 99 14.34 14.82 -3.26
N ALA A 100 14.37 15.22 -4.53
CA ALA A 100 13.81 14.43 -5.64
C ALA A 100 14.25 12.94 -5.62
N GLY A 101 15.38 12.63 -4.97
CA GLY A 101 15.86 11.26 -4.84
C GLY A 101 14.91 10.33 -4.08
N LEU A 102 14.09 10.81 -3.14
CA LEU A 102 13.10 9.93 -2.49
C LEU A 102 12.01 9.49 -3.48
N ALA A 103 11.61 10.35 -4.41
CA ALA A 103 10.68 9.96 -5.48
C ALA A 103 11.29 8.83 -6.34
N LEU A 104 12.56 8.98 -6.72
CA LEU A 104 13.29 7.94 -7.45
C LEU A 104 13.41 6.63 -6.65
N LEU A 105 13.65 6.72 -5.35
CA LEU A 105 13.68 5.55 -4.47
C LEU A 105 12.33 4.81 -4.50
N LEU A 106 11.22 5.53 -4.34
CA LEU A 106 9.87 4.93 -4.33
C LEU A 106 9.50 4.25 -5.65
N GLU A 107 9.96 4.80 -6.77
CA GLU A 107 9.77 4.22 -8.11
C GLU A 107 10.68 3.02 -8.38
N SER A 108 11.87 2.97 -7.77
CA SER A 108 12.89 1.96 -8.10
C SER A 108 12.95 0.80 -7.11
N THR A 109 12.54 1.00 -5.86
CA THR A 109 12.68 -0.01 -4.81
C THR A 109 11.62 -1.11 -4.94
N THR A 110 12.06 -2.35 -4.75
CA THR A 110 11.17 -3.54 -4.73
C THR A 110 10.99 -4.12 -3.32
N SER A 111 11.82 -3.67 -2.37
CA SER A 111 11.87 -4.20 -0.99
C SER A 111 11.13 -3.33 0.01
N LEU A 112 11.07 -2.01 -0.18
CA LEU A 112 10.47 -1.09 0.78
C LEU A 112 8.97 -1.38 0.94
N ARG A 113 8.55 -1.68 2.17
CA ARG A 113 7.16 -2.00 2.54
C ARG A 113 6.52 -0.93 3.40
N ARG A 114 7.31 -0.25 4.24
CA ARG A 114 6.83 0.76 5.18
C ARG A 114 7.63 2.04 5.05
N LEU A 115 6.91 3.15 4.99
CA LEU A 115 7.51 4.49 4.93
C LEU A 115 6.81 5.40 5.93
N THR A 116 7.61 6.01 6.81
CA THR A 116 7.16 7.06 7.72
C THR A 116 7.77 8.39 7.27
N LEU A 117 6.92 9.36 6.96
CA LEU A 117 7.30 10.68 6.49
C LEU A 117 6.81 11.77 7.45
N PHE A 118 7.74 12.62 7.85
CA PHE A 118 7.41 13.89 8.48
C PHE A 118 7.55 15.03 7.46
N VAL A 119 6.43 15.61 7.06
CA VAL A 119 6.37 16.69 6.08
C VAL A 119 6.08 17.98 6.82
N GLY A 120 7.05 18.89 6.86
CA GLY A 120 6.85 20.22 7.43
C GLY A 120 7.51 21.29 6.58
N THR A 121 6.86 22.44 6.42
CA THR A 121 7.58 23.65 6.03
C THR A 121 8.18 24.24 7.30
N GLY A 122 9.47 24.03 7.55
CA GLY A 122 10.11 24.61 8.73
C GLY A 122 9.80 26.12 8.83
N ALA A 123 9.56 26.63 10.04
CA ALA A 123 9.12 28.01 10.32
C ALA A 123 10.01 29.13 9.71
N GLU A 124 11.18 28.79 9.15
CA GLU A 124 12.14 29.72 8.55
C GLU A 124 12.23 29.62 7.01
N VAL A 125 11.52 28.68 6.37
CA VAL A 125 11.62 28.47 4.92
C VAL A 125 10.47 29.18 4.21
N LYS A 126 10.81 30.16 3.36
CA LYS A 126 9.85 30.77 2.42
C LYS A 126 9.20 29.67 1.57
N ALA A 127 7.88 29.54 1.68
CA ALA A 127 7.01 28.46 1.19
C ALA A 127 7.08 28.06 -0.31
N GLY A 128 8.04 28.57 -1.09
CA GLY A 128 8.07 28.47 -2.56
C GLY A 128 8.71 27.20 -3.15
N ASP A 129 9.89 26.78 -2.68
CA ASP A 129 10.69 25.75 -3.37
C ASP A 129 10.54 24.33 -2.79
N ASP A 130 10.45 24.19 -1.46
CA ASP A 130 10.37 22.85 -0.81
C ASP A 130 9.03 22.15 -1.11
N SER A 131 7.96 22.90 -1.39
CA SER A 131 6.65 22.36 -1.75
C SER A 131 6.68 21.51 -3.03
N ARG A 132 7.56 21.82 -4.00
CA ARG A 132 7.61 21.09 -5.28
C ARG A 132 8.21 19.69 -5.15
N TRP A 133 9.20 19.53 -4.27
CA TRP A 133 9.83 18.23 -4.03
C TRP A 133 8.86 17.28 -3.33
N TRP A 134 8.08 17.80 -2.38
CA TRP A 134 7.02 17.02 -1.75
C TRP A 134 5.97 16.57 -2.76
N LEU A 135 5.55 17.43 -3.69
CA LEU A 135 4.62 17.00 -4.75
C LEU A 135 5.18 15.86 -5.59
N LEU A 136 6.46 15.89 -5.95
CA LEU A 136 7.12 14.80 -6.68
C LEU A 136 7.14 13.50 -5.87
N VAL A 137 7.53 13.56 -4.60
CA VAL A 137 7.55 12.40 -3.70
C VAL A 137 6.14 11.81 -3.54
N LEU A 138 5.14 12.67 -3.33
CA LEU A 138 3.77 12.23 -3.16
C LEU A 138 3.26 11.54 -4.43
N VAL A 139 3.49 12.10 -5.61
CA VAL A 139 3.14 11.46 -6.88
C VAL A 139 3.87 10.13 -7.08
N ALA A 140 5.12 10.00 -6.64
CA ALA A 140 5.84 8.73 -6.70
C ALA A 140 5.21 7.63 -5.81
N LEU A 141 4.48 7.99 -4.74
CA LEU A 141 3.76 7.01 -3.90
C LEU A 141 2.72 6.22 -4.69
N SER A 142 2.04 6.83 -5.67
CA SER A 142 1.05 6.13 -6.48
C SER A 142 1.66 5.12 -7.47
N HIS A 143 2.95 5.27 -7.76
CA HIS A 143 3.70 4.43 -8.70
C HIS A 143 4.55 3.37 -8.01
N SER A 144 4.67 3.41 -6.68
CA SER A 144 5.40 2.39 -5.95
C SER A 144 4.64 1.06 -6.01
N ASP A 145 5.30 0.00 -6.48
CA ASP A 145 4.72 -1.36 -6.51
C ASP A 145 4.98 -2.14 -5.20
N SER A 146 5.87 -1.63 -4.35
CA SER A 146 6.39 -2.34 -3.18
C SER A 146 5.83 -1.83 -1.86
N LEU A 147 5.53 -0.53 -1.76
CA LEU A 147 5.07 0.14 -0.55
C LEU A 147 3.66 -0.32 -0.13
N ARG A 148 3.50 -0.71 1.14
CA ARG A 148 2.25 -1.24 1.69
C ARG A 148 1.68 -0.39 2.81
N GLU A 149 2.54 0.20 3.63
CA GLU A 149 2.12 1.03 4.75
C GLU A 149 2.80 2.39 4.65
N LEU A 150 2.00 3.42 4.83
CA LEU A 150 2.42 4.80 4.76
C LEU A 150 1.96 5.52 6.03
N SER A 151 2.90 5.98 6.84
CA SER A 151 2.63 6.89 7.96
C SER A 151 3.10 8.28 7.56
N VAL A 152 2.23 9.28 7.67
CA VAL A 152 2.54 10.64 7.27
C VAL A 152 2.06 11.61 8.34
N THR A 153 2.97 12.46 8.78
CA THR A 153 2.66 13.65 9.58
C THR A 153 2.84 14.88 8.71
N LEU A 154 1.79 15.69 8.57
CA LEU A 154 1.83 16.95 7.82
C LEU A 154 1.74 18.13 8.79
N LEU A 155 2.72 19.03 8.78
CA LEU A 155 2.70 20.26 9.60
C LEU A 155 2.89 21.50 8.72
N ASP A 156 2.02 22.49 8.89
CA ASP A 156 2.08 23.79 8.20
C ASP A 156 2.15 23.69 6.66
N VAL A 157 1.60 22.61 6.07
CA VAL A 157 1.64 22.40 4.61
C VAL A 157 0.46 23.07 3.90
N SER A 158 0.58 23.24 2.58
CA SER A 158 -0.52 23.70 1.75
C SER A 158 -1.56 22.60 1.48
N ASP A 159 -2.81 23.01 1.23
CA ASP A 159 -3.89 22.10 0.82
C ASP A 159 -3.57 21.32 -0.45
N GLN A 160 -2.72 21.87 -1.32
CA GLN A 160 -2.26 21.18 -2.53
C GLN A 160 -1.44 19.93 -2.17
N ILE A 161 -0.58 20.00 -1.15
CA ILE A 161 0.20 18.85 -0.67
C ILE A 161 -0.75 17.80 -0.09
N ARG A 162 -1.69 18.21 0.78
CA ARG A 162 -2.70 17.30 1.36
C ARG A 162 -3.54 16.60 0.28
N ALA A 163 -4.01 17.37 -0.70
CA ALA A 163 -4.80 16.85 -1.81
C ALA A 163 -3.99 15.90 -2.71
N THR A 164 -2.72 16.19 -2.94
CA THR A 164 -1.83 15.33 -3.74
C THR A 164 -1.52 14.03 -3.01
N LEU A 165 -1.33 14.05 -1.69
CA LEU A 165 -1.19 12.84 -0.87
C LEU A 165 -2.44 11.98 -0.96
N ALA A 166 -3.62 12.56 -0.75
CA ALA A 166 -4.90 11.85 -0.85
C ALA A 166 -5.08 11.18 -2.23
N GLU A 167 -4.80 11.92 -3.30
CA GLU A 167 -4.86 11.40 -4.66
C GLU A 167 -3.88 10.26 -4.90
N SER A 168 -2.65 10.39 -4.38
CA SER A 168 -1.61 9.39 -4.59
C SER A 168 -1.91 8.09 -3.84
N VAL A 169 -2.42 8.19 -2.61
CA VAL A 169 -2.95 7.04 -1.85
C VAL A 169 -4.10 6.38 -2.60
N ARG A 170 -5.05 7.18 -3.09
CA ARG A 170 -6.24 6.69 -3.80
C ARG A 170 -5.89 5.91 -5.06
N LEU A 171 -4.91 6.38 -5.82
CA LEU A 171 -4.46 5.79 -7.08
C LEU A 171 -3.46 4.63 -6.89
N SER A 172 -2.89 4.47 -5.69
CA SER A 172 -1.89 3.45 -5.45
C SER A 172 -2.45 2.03 -5.60
N GLY A 173 -1.72 1.21 -6.36
CA GLY A 173 -2.00 -0.22 -6.53
C GLY A 173 -1.43 -1.11 -5.43
N SER A 174 -0.70 -0.55 -4.46
CA SER A 174 0.12 -1.30 -3.50
C SER A 174 -0.13 -0.92 -2.04
N ILE A 175 -0.42 0.36 -1.76
CA ILE A 175 -0.66 0.87 -0.40
C ILE A 175 -1.96 0.26 0.16
N ARG A 176 -1.84 -0.31 1.37
CA ARG A 176 -2.90 -1.02 2.10
C ARG A 176 -3.29 -0.31 3.39
N CYS A 177 -2.34 0.31 4.05
CA CYS A 177 -2.54 1.00 5.31
C CYS A 177 -2.00 2.42 5.22
N VAL A 178 -2.81 3.39 5.63
CA VAL A 178 -2.38 4.78 5.79
C VAL A 178 -2.63 5.22 7.22
N ILE A 179 -1.59 5.72 7.87
CA ILE A 179 -1.67 6.40 9.16
C ILE A 179 -1.42 7.88 8.88
N TYR A 180 -2.45 8.69 9.05
CA TYR A 180 -2.41 10.13 8.85
C TYR A 180 -2.43 10.81 10.21
N ASP A 181 -1.25 11.20 10.67
CA ASP A 181 -1.04 11.84 11.97
C ASP A 181 -1.06 13.35 11.76
N ASP A 182 -2.20 13.98 11.98
CA ASP A 182 -2.36 15.43 11.84
C ASP A 182 -3.18 15.99 13.00
N PHE A 183 -2.80 17.15 13.49
CA PHE A 183 -3.41 17.76 14.67
C PHE A 183 -4.37 18.87 14.23
N GLY A 184 -5.65 18.55 14.00
CA GLY A 184 -6.73 19.56 13.94
C GLY A 184 -7.63 19.51 12.70
N GLU A 185 -8.02 20.69 12.18
CA GLU A 185 -8.94 20.89 11.04
C GLU A 185 -8.34 20.43 9.69
N ASP A 186 -7.03 20.17 9.66
CA ASP A 186 -6.25 19.91 8.46
C ASP A 186 -6.52 18.51 7.85
N ALA A 187 -6.89 17.54 8.69
CA ALA A 187 -7.30 16.20 8.27
C ALA A 187 -8.52 16.20 7.33
N THR A 188 -9.38 17.22 7.43
CA THR A 188 -10.60 17.33 6.62
C THR A 188 -10.30 17.47 5.14
N VAL A 189 -9.25 18.18 4.75
CA VAL A 189 -8.87 18.33 3.33
C VAL A 189 -8.39 17.00 2.75
N PHE A 190 -7.57 16.26 3.51
CA PHE A 190 -7.10 14.94 3.11
C PHE A 190 -8.26 13.96 2.94
N VAL A 191 -9.12 13.83 3.96
CA VAL A 191 -10.25 12.88 3.95
C VAL A 191 -11.26 13.20 2.84
N ARG A 192 -11.64 14.47 2.66
CA ARG A 192 -12.54 14.92 1.59
C ARG A 192 -12.00 14.66 0.18
N ARG A 193 -10.68 14.71 0.03
CA ARG A 193 -10.04 14.42 -1.27
C ARG A 193 -9.92 12.92 -1.48
N LEU A 194 -9.58 12.18 -0.43
CA LEU A 194 -9.46 10.73 -0.48
C LEU A 194 -10.81 10.08 -0.77
N SER A 195 -11.91 10.55 -0.16
CA SER A 195 -13.26 9.99 -0.30
C SER A 195 -13.78 9.98 -1.75
N LYS A 196 -13.32 10.92 -2.58
CA LYS A 196 -13.76 11.04 -3.97
C LYS A 196 -13.35 9.81 -4.77
N ASP A 197 -14.33 9.08 -5.30
CA ASP A 197 -14.08 7.88 -6.11
C ASP A 197 -13.28 6.77 -5.38
N ILE A 198 -13.15 6.83 -4.05
CA ILE A 198 -12.38 5.83 -3.28
C ILE A 198 -12.95 4.43 -3.43
N SER A 199 -14.25 4.30 -3.70
CA SER A 199 -14.93 3.02 -3.94
C SER A 199 -14.33 2.21 -5.10
N LYS A 200 -13.59 2.86 -6.02
CA LYS A 200 -12.83 2.22 -7.10
C LYS A 200 -11.50 1.63 -6.64
N ASN A 201 -10.97 2.06 -5.50
CA ASN A 201 -9.77 1.51 -4.89
C ASN A 201 -10.11 0.19 -4.16
N TYR A 202 -9.37 -0.88 -4.51
CA TYR A 202 -9.52 -2.18 -3.88
C TYR A 202 -8.33 -2.57 -3.01
N THR A 203 -7.28 -1.75 -2.94
CA THR A 203 -5.99 -2.09 -2.32
C THR A 203 -5.91 -1.60 -0.88
N LEU A 204 -6.55 -0.47 -0.57
CA LEU A 204 -6.58 0.14 0.74
C LEU A 204 -7.48 -0.65 1.71
N LEU A 205 -6.90 -1.13 2.80
CA LEU A 205 -7.52 -1.98 3.82
C LEU A 205 -7.83 -1.24 5.11
N SER A 206 -7.04 -0.22 5.44
CA SER A 206 -7.23 0.64 6.60
C SER A 206 -6.73 2.05 6.32
N VAL A 207 -7.42 3.02 6.91
CA VAL A 207 -6.95 4.40 7.06
C VAL A 207 -7.23 4.77 8.50
N ASP A 208 -6.18 5.18 9.19
CA ASP A 208 -6.25 5.76 10.52
C ASP A 208 -5.93 7.25 10.40
N CYS A 209 -6.79 8.08 10.97
CA CYS A 209 -6.70 9.52 10.89
C CYS A 209 -7.09 10.08 12.25
N GLU A 210 -6.16 10.75 12.91
CA GLU A 210 -6.46 11.52 14.12
C GLU A 210 -6.94 12.92 13.69
N GLY A 211 -8.05 13.40 14.24
CA GLY A 211 -8.60 14.69 13.79
C GLY A 211 -9.91 15.09 14.45
N HIS A 212 -10.26 16.37 14.31
CA HIS A 212 -11.53 16.90 14.78
C HIS A 212 -12.68 16.46 13.85
N VAL A 213 -13.75 15.92 14.44
CA VAL A 213 -14.90 15.40 13.68
C VAL A 213 -15.95 16.50 13.54
N ASP A 214 -16.00 17.16 12.38
CA ASP A 214 -17.16 17.95 11.97
C ASP A 214 -18.16 17.11 11.14
N ALA A 215 -19.33 17.66 10.83
CA ALA A 215 -20.37 16.94 10.10
C ALA A 215 -19.99 16.61 8.64
N ASP A 216 -19.22 17.48 7.98
CA ASP A 216 -18.77 17.28 6.60
C ASP A 216 -17.66 16.21 6.56
N PHE A 217 -16.74 16.24 7.53
CA PHE A 217 -15.72 15.23 7.77
C PHE A 217 -16.35 13.86 7.96
N LEU A 218 -17.42 13.76 8.74
CA LEU A 218 -18.05 12.48 9.05
C LEU A 218 -18.57 11.76 7.79
N GLY A 219 -19.19 12.48 6.86
CA GLY A 219 -19.71 11.89 5.62
C GLY A 219 -18.60 11.35 4.71
N ASP A 220 -17.55 12.15 4.50
CA ASP A 220 -16.38 11.75 3.71
C ASP A 220 -15.62 10.60 4.39
N TRP A 221 -15.46 10.66 5.70
CA TRP A 221 -14.79 9.63 6.49
C TRP A 221 -15.53 8.30 6.47
N LEU A 222 -16.86 8.31 6.62
CA LEU A 222 -17.68 7.10 6.49
C LEU A 222 -17.49 6.43 5.13
N THR A 223 -17.39 7.22 4.05
CA THR A 223 -17.13 6.70 2.70
C THR A 223 -15.78 5.97 2.61
N VAL A 224 -14.74 6.54 3.23
CA VAL A 224 -13.40 5.91 3.32
C VAL A 224 -13.45 4.63 4.17
N GLN A 225 -14.10 4.69 5.33
CA GLN A 225 -14.24 3.55 6.26
C GLN A 225 -15.06 2.41 5.65
N GLU A 226 -16.14 2.69 4.93
CA GLU A 226 -16.92 1.67 4.25
C GLU A 226 -16.12 0.97 3.15
N THR A 227 -15.29 1.72 2.42
CA THR A 227 -14.45 1.18 1.35
C THR A 227 -13.34 0.28 1.90
N THR A 228 -12.62 0.75 2.91
CA THR A 228 -11.57 -0.04 3.59
C THR A 228 -12.16 -1.29 4.27
N ARG A 229 -13.31 -1.15 4.94
CA ARG A 229 -14.07 -2.29 5.50
C ARG A 229 -14.49 -3.29 4.43
N ARG A 230 -14.98 -2.83 3.27
CA ARG A 230 -15.33 -3.70 2.14
C ARG A 230 -14.11 -4.48 1.69
N ASN A 231 -12.98 -3.82 1.45
CA ASN A 231 -11.75 -4.45 0.97
C ASN A 231 -11.22 -5.47 1.99
N SER A 232 -11.16 -5.12 3.27
CA SER A 232 -10.80 -6.01 4.36
C SER A 232 -11.73 -7.23 4.48
N SER A 233 -13.03 -7.03 4.27
CA SER A 233 -14.02 -8.13 4.23
C SER A 233 -13.78 -9.08 3.04
N LEU A 234 -13.38 -8.57 1.87
CA LEU A 234 -13.03 -9.42 0.71
C LEU A 234 -11.84 -10.32 1.04
N VAL A 235 -10.77 -9.76 1.61
CA VAL A 235 -9.58 -10.52 2.02
C VAL A 235 -9.95 -11.60 3.04
N ALA A 236 -10.67 -11.24 4.11
CA ALA A 236 -11.03 -12.17 5.16
C ALA A 236 -11.91 -13.34 4.67
N ARG A 237 -12.86 -13.05 3.75
CA ARG A 237 -13.71 -14.07 3.12
C ARG A 237 -12.90 -14.98 2.20
N ALA A 238 -12.06 -14.42 1.34
CA ALA A 238 -11.19 -15.20 0.46
C ALA A 238 -10.26 -16.13 1.28
N ALA A 239 -9.63 -15.61 2.35
CA ALA A 239 -8.81 -16.40 3.26
C ALA A 239 -9.61 -17.54 3.93
N ARG A 240 -10.87 -17.30 4.30
CA ARG A 240 -11.75 -18.32 4.88
C ARG A 240 -12.07 -19.44 3.88
N LEU A 241 -12.34 -19.11 2.62
CA LEU A 241 -12.57 -20.11 1.56
C LEU A 241 -11.40 -21.10 1.47
N LEU A 242 -10.20 -20.54 1.48
CA LEU A 242 -8.96 -21.28 1.27
C LEU A 242 -8.58 -22.14 2.47
N LYS A 243 -9.01 -21.74 3.68
CA LYS A 243 -8.81 -22.50 4.92
C LYS A 243 -9.82 -23.62 5.11
N ALA A 244 -11.11 -23.36 4.87
CA ALA A 244 -12.20 -24.25 5.29
C ALA A 244 -12.99 -24.91 4.14
N SER A 245 -12.66 -24.59 2.88
CA SER A 245 -13.41 -25.06 1.69
C SER A 245 -14.93 -24.86 1.81
N LEU A 246 -15.36 -23.75 2.41
CA LEU A 246 -16.77 -23.37 2.54
C LEU A 246 -17.21 -22.62 1.28
N TYR A 247 -18.08 -23.23 0.49
CA TYR A 247 -18.59 -22.66 -0.75
C TYR A 247 -19.91 -21.94 -0.49
N ASP A 248 -19.86 -20.61 -0.53
CA ASP A 248 -21.04 -19.78 -0.71
C ASP A 248 -20.73 -18.65 -1.69
N ARG A 249 -21.79 -17.98 -2.17
CA ARG A 249 -21.68 -16.90 -3.14
C ARG A 249 -20.78 -15.76 -2.66
N TYR A 250 -20.90 -15.34 -1.41
CA TYR A 250 -20.19 -14.20 -0.85
C TYR A 250 -18.68 -14.45 -0.76
N VAL A 251 -18.32 -15.67 -0.40
CA VAL A 251 -16.94 -16.12 -0.27
C VAL A 251 -16.31 -16.39 -1.64
N SER A 252 -17.12 -16.86 -2.60
CA SER A 252 -16.70 -17.09 -3.99
C SER A 252 -16.47 -15.79 -4.76
N GLY A 253 -17.40 -14.84 -4.68
CA GLY A 253 -17.26 -13.51 -5.26
C GLY A 253 -16.08 -12.74 -4.66
N ALA A 254 -15.83 -12.91 -3.35
CA ALA A 254 -14.65 -12.35 -2.70
C ALA A 254 -13.34 -12.92 -3.27
N LEU A 255 -13.25 -14.24 -3.47
CA LEU A 255 -12.07 -14.86 -4.07
C LEU A 255 -11.84 -14.38 -5.52
N GLU A 256 -12.90 -14.34 -6.32
CA GLU A 256 -12.85 -13.81 -7.68
C GLU A 256 -12.33 -12.37 -7.67
N ARG A 257 -12.89 -11.50 -6.80
CA ARG A 257 -12.47 -10.10 -6.70
C ARG A 257 -11.00 -9.98 -6.31
N VAL A 258 -10.58 -10.67 -5.25
CA VAL A 258 -9.19 -10.64 -4.78
C VAL A 258 -8.21 -11.12 -5.86
N SER A 259 -8.60 -12.10 -6.68
CA SER A 259 -7.76 -12.61 -7.77
C SER A 259 -7.41 -11.57 -8.85
N LEU A 260 -8.21 -10.50 -8.97
CA LEU A 260 -7.97 -9.41 -9.91
C LEU A 260 -6.95 -8.39 -9.39
N TYR A 261 -6.69 -8.37 -8.08
CA TYR A 261 -5.85 -7.38 -7.43
C TYR A 261 -4.67 -8.06 -6.71
N PRO A 262 -3.47 -8.08 -7.31
CA PRO A 262 -2.31 -8.77 -6.76
C PRO A 262 -1.96 -8.38 -5.32
N ALA A 263 -2.13 -7.10 -4.96
CA ALA A 263 -1.87 -6.62 -3.60
C ALA A 263 -2.82 -7.22 -2.55
N LEU A 264 -4.09 -7.46 -2.90
CA LEU A 264 -5.03 -8.17 -2.02
C LEU A 264 -4.70 -9.65 -1.91
N LEU A 265 -4.22 -10.25 -3.00
CA LEU A 265 -3.84 -11.66 -2.98
C LEU A 265 -2.63 -11.92 -2.07
N ASP A 266 -1.68 -10.99 -2.05
CA ASP A 266 -0.56 -11.02 -1.10
C ASP A 266 -1.05 -10.99 0.34
N GLU A 267 -2.04 -10.14 0.64
CA GLU A 267 -2.65 -10.08 1.97
C GLU A 267 -3.31 -11.42 2.35
N VAL A 268 -4.02 -12.04 1.40
CA VAL A 268 -4.60 -13.38 1.63
C VAL A 268 -3.51 -14.43 1.85
N ALA A 269 -2.40 -14.38 1.12
CA ALA A 269 -1.27 -15.30 1.31
C ALA A 269 -0.68 -15.18 2.72
N GLU A 270 -0.54 -13.96 3.23
CA GLU A 270 -0.06 -13.68 4.58
C GLU A 270 -1.06 -14.21 5.62
N GLN A 271 -2.36 -13.96 5.46
CA GLN A 271 -3.38 -14.46 6.39
C GLN A 271 -3.54 -15.98 6.41
N VAL A 272 -3.32 -16.64 5.28
CA VAL A 272 -3.38 -18.10 5.15
C VAL A 272 -2.04 -18.75 5.46
N LYS A 273 -0.96 -17.96 5.61
CA LYS A 273 0.42 -18.41 5.84
C LYS A 273 0.89 -19.42 4.79
N ARG A 274 0.67 -19.09 3.51
CA ARG A 274 1.09 -19.90 2.36
C ARG A 274 1.98 -19.11 1.43
N ASP A 275 2.79 -19.82 0.67
CA ASP A 275 3.54 -19.23 -0.42
C ASP A 275 2.59 -18.63 -1.49
N LYS A 276 2.96 -17.49 -2.06
CA LYS A 276 2.15 -16.77 -3.04
C LYS A 276 1.93 -17.59 -4.31
N ALA A 277 2.93 -18.32 -4.79
CA ALA A 277 2.82 -19.11 -6.01
C ALA A 277 1.90 -20.32 -5.79
N GLU A 278 2.02 -20.99 -4.65
CA GLU A 278 1.09 -22.05 -4.25
C GLU A 278 -0.34 -21.51 -4.16
N LEU A 279 -0.53 -20.36 -3.50
CA LEU A 279 -1.83 -19.72 -3.38
C LEU A 279 -2.40 -19.38 -4.75
N MET A 280 -1.63 -18.76 -5.65
CA MET A 280 -2.07 -18.43 -7.01
C MET A 280 -2.52 -19.68 -7.78
N SER A 281 -1.80 -20.80 -7.66
CA SER A 281 -2.22 -22.05 -8.27
C SER A 281 -3.57 -22.50 -7.72
N LEU A 282 -3.71 -22.49 -6.39
CA LEU A 282 -4.96 -22.87 -5.72
C LEU A 282 -6.13 -21.98 -6.15
N VAL A 283 -5.95 -20.65 -6.16
CA VAL A 283 -6.98 -19.70 -6.60
C VAL A 283 -7.37 -19.97 -8.05
N ARG A 284 -6.40 -20.18 -8.94
CA ARG A 284 -6.66 -20.49 -10.34
C ARG A 284 -7.45 -21.79 -10.50
N ASP A 285 -7.07 -22.84 -9.78
CA ASP A 285 -7.76 -24.13 -9.83
C ASP A 285 -9.19 -24.03 -9.29
N ARG A 286 -9.41 -23.23 -8.24
CA ARG A 286 -10.75 -22.95 -7.70
C ARG A 286 -11.61 -22.17 -8.71
N LEU A 287 -11.07 -21.11 -9.31
CA LEU A 287 -11.81 -20.27 -10.24
C LEU A 287 -12.05 -20.94 -11.59
N ARG A 288 -11.23 -21.92 -12.01
CA ARG A 288 -11.51 -22.76 -13.20
C ARG A 288 -12.88 -23.43 -13.12
N GLY A 289 -13.32 -23.80 -11.91
CA GLY A 289 -14.65 -24.36 -11.68
C GLY A 289 -15.80 -23.39 -12.03
N THR A 290 -15.51 -22.10 -12.19
CA THR A 290 -16.49 -21.06 -12.58
C THR A 290 -16.51 -20.78 -14.09
N ASN A 291 -15.68 -21.47 -14.88
CA ASN A 291 -15.60 -21.28 -16.32
C ASN A 291 -16.74 -21.98 -17.08
N THR A 292 -17.41 -22.95 -16.48
CA THR A 292 -18.61 -23.58 -17.05
C THR A 292 -19.88 -22.87 -16.57
N LEU A 293 -20.96 -22.91 -17.36
CA LEU A 293 -22.24 -22.29 -17.02
C LEU A 293 -22.77 -22.83 -15.68
N ASP A 294 -22.83 -24.16 -15.54
CA ASP A 294 -23.27 -24.83 -14.31
C ASP A 294 -22.38 -24.50 -13.12
N GLY A 295 -21.06 -24.46 -13.35
CA GLY A 295 -20.09 -24.09 -12.34
C GLY A 295 -20.34 -22.67 -11.83
N PHE A 296 -20.36 -21.70 -12.73
CA PHE A 296 -20.65 -20.31 -12.37
C PHE A 296 -21.97 -20.16 -11.61
N MET A 297 -23.06 -20.75 -12.11
CA MET A 297 -24.37 -20.61 -11.50
C MET A 297 -24.47 -21.28 -10.12
N ARG A 298 -23.75 -22.39 -9.90
CA ARG A 298 -23.60 -22.98 -8.57
C ARG A 298 -22.83 -22.07 -7.62
N PHE A 299 -21.70 -21.53 -8.06
CA PHE A 299 -20.89 -20.61 -7.26
C PHE A 299 -21.63 -19.30 -6.95
N ALA A 300 -22.47 -18.82 -7.87
CA ALA A 300 -23.36 -17.70 -7.65
C ALA A 300 -24.58 -18.02 -6.79
N GLY A 301 -24.81 -19.30 -6.44
CA GLY A 301 -25.95 -19.73 -5.63
C GLY A 301 -27.29 -19.70 -6.37
N VAL A 302 -27.29 -19.65 -7.70
CA VAL A 302 -28.50 -19.62 -8.54
C VAL A 302 -29.10 -21.02 -8.67
N VAL A 303 -28.25 -22.03 -8.89
CA VAL A 303 -28.67 -23.42 -9.05
C VAL A 303 -27.90 -24.32 -8.09
N ARG A 304 -28.47 -25.49 -7.78
CA ARG A 304 -27.79 -26.50 -6.95
C ARG A 304 -26.82 -27.38 -7.77
N GLU A 305 -27.22 -27.76 -8.98
CA GLU A 305 -26.50 -28.75 -9.79
C GLU A 305 -26.18 -28.23 -11.19
N SER A 306 -27.22 -27.97 -12.00
CA SER A 306 -27.08 -27.50 -13.38
C SER A 306 -28.15 -26.49 -13.77
N VAL A 307 -27.89 -25.78 -14.87
CA VAL A 307 -28.84 -24.88 -15.52
C VAL A 307 -29.65 -25.67 -16.53
N VAL A 308 -30.98 -25.64 -16.38
CA VAL A 308 -31.93 -26.20 -17.34
C VAL A 308 -33.05 -25.19 -17.51
N CYS A 309 -33.29 -24.77 -18.75
CA CYS A 309 -34.39 -23.88 -19.08
C CYS A 309 -35.68 -24.66 -19.33
N HIS A 310 -36.81 -24.00 -19.13
CA HIS A 310 -38.10 -24.55 -19.54
C HIS A 310 -38.20 -24.59 -21.07
N PRO A 311 -38.89 -25.59 -21.64
CA PRO A 311 -39.02 -25.72 -23.09
C PRO A 311 -39.52 -24.43 -23.74
N SER A 312 -38.75 -23.88 -24.68
CA SER A 312 -39.20 -22.71 -25.45
C SER A 312 -40.23 -23.09 -26.52
N GLN A 313 -41.27 -22.25 -26.64
CA GLN A 313 -42.26 -22.32 -27.72
C GLN A 313 -41.89 -21.46 -28.94
N ASP A 314 -40.93 -20.54 -28.81
CA ASP A 314 -40.58 -19.56 -29.84
C ASP A 314 -39.33 -19.93 -30.66
N GLY A 315 -38.69 -21.07 -30.33
CA GLY A 315 -37.51 -21.58 -31.00
C GLY A 315 -36.25 -20.72 -30.82
N ARG A 316 -36.27 -19.74 -29.90
CA ARG A 316 -35.09 -18.92 -29.60
C ARG A 316 -34.12 -19.71 -28.73
N MET A 317 -32.83 -19.43 -28.95
CA MET A 317 -31.73 -19.93 -28.13
C MET A 317 -31.93 -19.50 -26.67
N GLN A 318 -31.86 -20.49 -25.77
CA GLN A 318 -31.95 -20.33 -24.34
C GLN A 318 -30.54 -20.39 -23.71
N LEU A 319 -30.47 -20.21 -22.39
CA LEU A 319 -29.18 -20.11 -21.70
C LEU A 319 -28.44 -21.46 -21.65
N ASP A 320 -29.17 -22.56 -21.50
CA ASP A 320 -28.67 -23.93 -21.50
C ASP A 320 -28.36 -24.48 -22.90
N ASP A 321 -28.74 -23.77 -23.96
CA ASP A 321 -28.31 -24.04 -25.34
C ASP A 321 -26.89 -23.52 -25.64
N LEU A 322 -26.30 -22.70 -24.75
CA LEU A 322 -24.95 -22.17 -24.95
C LEU A 322 -23.91 -23.26 -24.79
N ASN A 323 -23.05 -23.43 -25.80
CA ASN A 323 -21.85 -24.22 -25.67
C ASN A 323 -20.80 -23.52 -24.78
N GLU A 324 -19.75 -24.26 -24.40
CA GLU A 324 -18.70 -23.76 -23.50
C GLU A 324 -17.99 -22.51 -24.04
N ASP A 325 -17.70 -22.43 -25.33
CA ASP A 325 -17.02 -21.29 -25.94
C ASP A 325 -17.87 -20.01 -25.88
N CYS A 326 -19.16 -20.13 -26.22
CA CYS A 326 -20.12 -19.04 -26.13
C CYS A 326 -20.26 -18.56 -24.69
N TRP A 327 -20.38 -19.50 -23.73
CA TRP A 327 -20.44 -19.16 -22.32
C TRP A 327 -19.16 -18.48 -21.83
N MET A 328 -17.98 -18.99 -22.20
CA MET A 328 -16.71 -18.34 -21.85
C MET A 328 -16.65 -16.90 -22.35
N TYR A 329 -17.19 -16.62 -23.54
CA TYR A 329 -17.26 -15.26 -24.06
C TYR A 329 -18.17 -14.36 -23.20
N VAL A 330 -19.35 -14.85 -22.79
CA VAL A 330 -20.26 -14.14 -21.88
C VAL A 330 -19.61 -13.91 -20.50
N ARG A 331 -18.95 -14.94 -19.97
CA ARG A 331 -18.31 -14.94 -18.66
C ARG A 331 -17.25 -13.85 -18.49
N ARG A 332 -16.63 -13.37 -19.58
CA ARG A 332 -15.68 -12.24 -19.56
C ARG A 332 -16.30 -10.93 -19.08
N TYR A 333 -17.63 -10.83 -19.10
CA TYR A 333 -18.39 -9.63 -18.73
C TYR A 333 -19.21 -9.81 -17.44
N LEU A 334 -19.15 -10.99 -16.80
CA LEU A 334 -19.95 -11.31 -15.62
C LEU A 334 -19.05 -11.71 -14.45
N PHE A 335 -19.24 -11.07 -13.30
CA PHE A 335 -18.70 -11.49 -12.01
C PHE A 335 -19.77 -12.18 -11.18
N ILE A 336 -19.36 -13.01 -10.22
CA ILE A 336 -20.27 -13.68 -9.27
C ILE A 336 -21.11 -12.65 -8.50
N ASP A 337 -20.52 -11.49 -8.22
CA ASP A 337 -21.21 -10.40 -7.51
C ASP A 337 -22.32 -9.74 -8.34
N ASP A 338 -22.32 -9.88 -9.67
CA ASP A 338 -23.32 -9.25 -10.55
C ASP A 338 -24.69 -9.93 -10.47
N VAL A 339 -24.74 -11.19 -10.02
CA VAL A 339 -25.97 -11.96 -9.82
C VAL A 339 -26.69 -11.41 -8.59
N LYS A 340 -27.70 -10.55 -8.73
CA LYS A 340 -28.40 -9.98 -7.56
C LYS A 340 -29.28 -11.03 -6.86
N GLU A 341 -29.45 -10.91 -5.55
CA GLU A 341 -30.50 -11.68 -4.87
C GLU A 341 -31.85 -11.21 -5.42
N ALA A 342 -32.78 -12.15 -5.62
CA ALA A 342 -34.14 -11.79 -5.89
C ALA A 342 -34.64 -11.00 -4.67
N ILE A 343 -34.91 -9.70 -4.85
CA ILE A 343 -35.66 -8.93 -3.88
C ILE A 343 -37.04 -9.58 -3.88
N GLY A 344 -37.31 -10.41 -2.87
CA GLY A 344 -38.65 -10.96 -2.68
C GLY A 344 -39.65 -9.79 -2.60
N PRO A 345 -40.91 -9.99 -3.04
CA PRO A 345 -41.92 -8.96 -2.84
C PRO A 345 -42.01 -8.65 -1.34
N THR A 346 -41.67 -7.42 -0.97
CA THR A 346 -41.87 -6.85 0.37
C THR A 346 -43.35 -6.78 0.72
#